data_AF-A0A1J6XVK7-F1
#
_entry.id   AF-A0A1J6XVK7-F1
#
_cell.length_a   1.000
_cell.length_b   1.000
_cell.length_c   1.000
_cell.angle_alpha   90.00
_cell.angle_beta   90.00
_cell.angle_gamma   90.00
#
_symmetry.space_group_name_H-M   'P 1'
#
loop_
_entity.id
_entity.type
_entity.pdbx_description
1 polymer ?
#
loop_
_entity_poly.entity_id
_entity_poly.type
_entity_poly.pdbx_seq_one_letter_code
_entity_poly.pdbx_strand_id
1 'polypeptide(L)' 'MVDFIVFLVLFLGGMWLLGASWEMPAWQGVAFSAGIILVSLAMAYVMRQRGSATRRTDSWGQRQK' A
#
# COMPACT_ATOMS: atom_id res chain seq x y z
N MET A 1 2.19 1.69 12.80
CA MET A 1 1.72 3.10 12.73
C MET A 1 2.37 3.85 11.59
N VAL A 2 3.71 3.91 11.51
CA VAL A 2 4.43 4.59 10.41
C VAL A 2 4.07 4.02 9.03
N ASP A 3 4.00 2.70 8.89
CA ASP A 3 3.64 2.05 7.62
C ASP A 3 2.24 2.42 7.11
N PHE A 4 1.31 2.64 8.04
CA PHE A 4 -0.04 3.09 7.71
C PHE A 4 -0.06 4.54 7.24
N ILE A 5 0.72 5.42 7.89
CA ILE A 5 0.86 6.83 7.48
C ILE A 5 1.51 6.91 6.10
N VAL A 6 2.57 6.13 5.85
CA VAL A 6 3.24 6.05 4.55
C VAL A 6 2.27 5.57 3.47
N PHE A 7 1.50 4.51 3.74
CA PHE A 7 0.44 4.06 2.84
C PHE A 7 -0.60 5.15 2.54
N LEU A 8 -1.10 5.82 3.58
CA LEU A 8 -2.12 6.85 3.45
C LEU A 8 -1.65 8.02 2.58
N VAL A 9 -0.40 8.47 2.77
CA VAL A 9 0.19 9.56 1.97
C VAL A 9 0.44 9.12 0.53
N LEU A 10 0.99 7.92 0.30
CA LEU A 10 1.22 7.39 -1.05
C LEU A 10 -0.09 7.22 -1.82
N PHE A 11 -1.12 6.69 -1.15
CA PHE A 11 -2.42 6.44 -1.76
C PHE A 11 -3.17 7.74 -2.05
N LEU A 12 -3.27 8.64 -1.07
CA LEU A 12 -3.98 9.91 -1.24
C LEU A 12 -3.24 10.84 -2.20
N GLY A 13 -1.90 10.87 -2.14
CA GLY A 13 -1.06 11.59 -3.09
C GLY A 13 -1.20 11.05 -4.52
N GLY A 14 -1.23 9.73 -4.70
CA GLY A 14 -1.47 9.10 -6.00
C GLY A 14 -2.85 9.41 -6.58
N MET A 15 -3.91 9.34 -5.77
CA MET A 15 -5.27 9.71 -6.20
C MET A 15 -5.39 11.20 -6.56
N TRP A 16 -4.77 12.07 -5.77
CA TRP A 16 -4.75 13.51 -6.06
C TRP A 16 -4.02 13.81 -7.38
N LEU A 17 -2.90 13.12 -7.64
CA LEU A 17 -2.12 13.32 -8.86
C LEU A 17 -2.86 12.83 -10.12
N LEU A 18 -3.66 11.75 -10.01
CA LEU A 18 -4.56 11.31 -11.08
C LEU A 18 -5.63 12.36 -11.41
N GLY A 19 -6.22 13.01 -10.40
CA GLY A 19 -7.15 14.12 -10.59
C GLY A 19 -6.48 15.37 -11.17
N ALA A 20 -5.32 15.73 -10.64
CA ALA A 20 -4.53 16.87 -11.11
C ALA A 20 -4.04 16.69 -12.57
N SER A 21 -3.89 15.46 -13.06
CA SER A 21 -3.51 15.19 -14.45
C SER A 21 -4.47 15.79 -15.47
N TRP A 22 -5.76 15.94 -15.12
CA TRP A 22 -6.77 16.54 -15.99
C TRP A 22 -6.60 18.05 -16.19
N GLU A 23 -5.98 18.73 -15.23
CA GLU A 23 -5.76 20.18 -15.29
C GLU A 23 -4.41 20.56 -15.91
N MET A 24 -3.60 19.58 -16.32
CA MET A 24 -2.25 19.80 -16.88
C MET A 24 -2.14 19.31 -18.34
N PRO A 25 -2.59 20.11 -19.34
CA PRO A 25 -2.58 19.72 -20.75
C PRO A 25 -1.19 19.35 -21.30
N ALA A 26 -0.13 19.96 -20.78
CA ALA A 26 1.24 19.74 -21.25
C ALA A 26 1.92 18.50 -20.64
N TRP A 27 1.50 18.08 -19.43
CA TRP A 27 2.15 16.99 -18.68
C TRP A 27 1.18 15.90 -18.24
N GLN A 28 -0.02 15.84 -18.84
CA GLN A 28 -1.08 14.91 -18.51
C GLN A 28 -0.58 13.46 -18.42
N GLY A 29 0.19 13.01 -19.43
CA GLY A 29 0.74 11.64 -19.44
C GLY A 29 1.70 11.37 -18.27
N VAL A 30 2.56 12.33 -17.93
CA VAL A 30 3.52 12.20 -16.83
C VAL A 30 2.81 12.19 -15.48
N ALA A 31 1.86 13.12 -15.27
CA ALA A 31 1.06 13.19 -14.05
C ALA A 31 0.21 11.93 -13.84
N PHE A 32 -0.39 11.40 -14.91
CA PHE A 32 -1.16 10.17 -14.88
C PHE A 32 -0.29 8.96 -14.53
N SER A 33 0.84 8.76 -15.21
CA SER A 33 1.76 7.66 -14.92
C SER A 33 2.35 7.75 -13.51
N ALA A 34 2.70 8.94 -13.04
CA ALA A 34 3.17 9.15 -11.67
C ALA A 34 2.11 8.78 -10.62
N GLY A 35 0.84 9.11 -10.88
CA GLY A 35 -0.29 8.72 -10.04
C GLY A 35 -0.44 7.20 -9.94
N ILE A 36 -0.35 6.49 -11.07
CA ILE A 36 -0.39 5.02 -11.09
C ILE A 36 0.77 4.43 -10.29
N ILE A 37 2.00 4.92 -10.49
CA ILE A 37 3.18 4.41 -9.77
C ILE A 37 3.03 4.59 -8.26
N LEU A 38 2.53 5.75 -7.80
CA LEU A 38 2.29 6.04 -6.39
C LEU A 38 1.25 5.08 -5.77
N VAL A 39 0.13 4.85 -6.46
CA VAL A 39 -0.92 3.92 -5.99
C VAL A 39 -0.42 2.48 -5.99
N SER A 40 0.30 2.05 -7.03
CA SER A 40 0.93 0.72 -7.08
C SER A 40 1.94 0.53 -5.95
N LEU A 41 2.74 1.55 -5.65
CA LEU A 41 3.72 1.52 -4.57
C LEU A 41 3.02 1.47 -3.20
N ALA A 42 1.92 2.19 -3.01
CA ALA A 42 1.09 2.13 -1.81
C ALA A 42 0.58 0.70 -1.57
N MET A 43 0.01 0.07 -2.61
CA MET A 43 -0.51 -1.30 -2.52
C MET A 43 0.62 -2.31 -2.24
N ALA A 44 1.75 -2.18 -2.93
CA ALA A 44 2.93 -3.02 -2.68
C ALA A 44 3.42 -2.88 -1.24
N TYR A 45 3.34 -1.69 -0.65
CA TYR A 45 3.75 -1.44 0.73
C TYR A 45 2.82 -2.13 1.76
N VAL A 46 1.50 -2.17 1.50
CA VAL A 46 0.54 -2.93 2.32
C VAL A 46 0.77 -4.44 2.19
N MET A 47 0.96 -4.93 0.97
CA MET A 47 1.25 -6.34 0.73
C MET A 47 2.60 -6.78 1.30
N ARG A 48 3.55 -5.85 1.45
CA ARG A 48 4.84 -6.08 2.10
C ARG A 48 4.73 -6.31 3.60
N GLN A 49 3.62 -5.94 4.25
CA GLN A 49 3.38 -6.35 5.64
C GLN A 49 3.24 -7.87 5.66
N ARG A 50 4.39 -8.53 5.90
CA ARG A 50 4.55 -9.97 6.00
C ARG A 50 3.53 -10.49 7.01
N GLY A 51 2.66 -11.37 6.52
CA GLY A 51 1.56 -11.93 7.30
C GLY A 51 2.01 -12.39 8.68
N SER A 52 1.39 -11.82 9.71
CA SER A 52 1.26 -12.45 11.02
C SER A 52 0.22 -13.58 10.96
N ALA A 53 0.29 -14.44 9.93
CA ALA A 53 -0.62 -15.56 9.72
C ALA A 53 0.04 -16.91 10.02
N THR A 54 1.36 -16.95 10.22
CA THR A 54 2.11 -18.15 10.65
C THR A 54 2.21 -18.28 12.16
N ARG A 55 1.19 -17.84 12.92
CA ARG A 55 1.07 -18.26 14.32
C ARG A 55 0.48 -19.67 14.35
N ARG A 56 1.31 -20.66 14.03
CA ARG A 56 1.01 -22.07 14.30
C ARG A 56 0.90 -22.22 15.81
N THR A 57 -0.31 -22.22 16.34
CA THR A 57 -0.56 -22.65 17.71
C THR A 57 -0.45 -24.17 17.69
N ASP A 58 0.75 -24.71 17.91
CA ASP A 58 0.93 -26.14 18.12
C ASP A 58 0.27 -26.53 19.46
N SER A 59 -0.99 -26.98 19.38
CA SER A 59 -1.78 -27.44 20.54
C SER A 59 -1.54 -28.91 20.90
N TRP A 60 -0.50 -29.56 20.36
CA TRP A 60 -0.21 -30.99 20.55
C TRP A 60 0.60 -31.33 21.82
N GLY A 61 0.84 -30.33 22.68
CA GLY A 61 1.67 -30.46 23.89
C GLY A 61 0.94 -30.26 25.22
N GLN A 62 -0.40 -30.13 25.25
CA GLN A 62 -1.15 -30.18 26.52
C GLN A 62 -1.17 -31.62 27.04
N ARG A 63 -0.03 -31.90 27.65
CA ARG A 63 0.46 -33.11 28.27
C ARG A 63 -0.60 -33.68 29.20
N GLN A 64 -0.98 -34.91 28.87
CA GLN A 64 -1.46 -35.92 29.81
C GLN A 64 -0.75 -35.77 31.17
N LYS A 65 -1.53 -35.55 32.23
CA LYS A 65 -1.42 -36.22 33.54
C LYS A 65 -2.67 -35.94 34.36
#